data_AF-R9KPG6-F1
#
_entry.id   AF-R9KPG6-F1
#
_cell.length_a   1.000
_cell.length_b   1.000
_cell.length_c   1.000
_cell.angle_alpha   90.00
_cell.angle_beta   90.00
_cell.angle_gamma   90.00
#
_symmetry.space_group_name_H-M   'P 1'
#
loop_
_entity.id
_entity.type
_entity.pdbx_description
1 polymer ?
#
loop_
_entity_poly.entity_id
_entity_poly.type
_entity_poly.pdbx_seq_one_letter_code
_entity_poly.pdbx_strand_id
1 'polypeptide(L)'
;MVVRTENYRDMEEDIATLMDVDEMFIYETMHDISEKCLCGFHSDWDKYESLVDDFITEYADLDIVDEIYVYHLGRHIVRPKELWPLRELLITENEFSDFLKKNKIHFMLREDNLEFYYGKRLISPEQILQSGQFHLLAKRLGYLGEADYCVNGFAFWPNIDKTSEGYFQNLQRGPEILENLGGFIGEDLWRDYKKQSKYYGIVFKVPMLEIIYDGIDELFTKEEKARFFIKNALFYLNDCYRNCPGGNNPMLRISDTKKVVVDHCILIEEDDVL
;
A
#
# COMPACT_ATOMS: atom_id res chain seq x y z
N MET A 1 -8.15 -9.87 -17.14
CA MET A 1 -8.42 -8.41 -17.13
C MET A 1 -7.73 -7.76 -15.93
N VAL A 2 -7.34 -6.48 -16.07
CA VAL A 2 -6.88 -5.64 -14.95
C VAL A 2 -7.88 -4.50 -14.80
N VAL A 3 -8.40 -4.30 -13.59
CA VAL A 3 -9.28 -3.15 -13.31
C VAL A 3 -8.40 -1.94 -13.01
N ARG A 4 -8.54 -0.90 -13.83
CA ARG A 4 -7.80 0.36 -13.68
C ARG A 4 -8.37 1.14 -12.51
N THR A 5 -7.50 1.53 -11.57
CA THR A 5 -7.90 2.22 -10.33
C THR A 5 -7.14 3.52 -10.12
N GLU A 6 -6.56 4.09 -11.20
CA GLU A 6 -5.79 5.33 -11.14
C GLU A 6 -6.73 6.56 -11.14
N ASN A 7 -7.88 6.45 -11.80
CA ASN A 7 -8.92 7.46 -11.80
C ASN A 7 -10.32 6.81 -11.77
N TYR A 8 -11.32 7.56 -11.31
CA TYR A 8 -12.69 7.05 -11.16
C TYR A 8 -13.33 6.66 -12.50
N ARG A 9 -13.01 7.37 -13.59
CA ARG A 9 -13.63 7.14 -14.89
C ARG A 9 -13.23 5.78 -15.48
N ASP A 10 -11.93 5.50 -15.50
CA ASP A 10 -11.41 4.23 -15.97
C ASP A 10 -11.90 3.06 -15.09
N MET A 11 -12.00 3.29 -13.78
CA MET A 11 -12.54 2.30 -12.84
C MET A 11 -14.01 2.01 -13.13
N GLU A 12 -14.84 3.04 -13.34
CA GLU A 12 -16.26 2.90 -13.68
C GLU A 12 -16.45 2.13 -15.01
N GLU A 13 -15.68 2.47 -16.05
CA GLU A 13 -15.68 1.77 -17.34
C GLU A 13 -15.31 0.28 -17.21
N ASP A 14 -14.28 -0.02 -16.42
CA ASP A 14 -13.80 -1.39 -16.22
C ASP A 14 -14.79 -2.21 -15.37
N ILE A 15 -15.43 -1.61 -14.36
CA ILE A 15 -16.48 -2.26 -13.56
C ILE A 15 -17.72 -2.52 -14.41
N ALA A 16 -18.13 -1.57 -15.26
CA ALA A 16 -19.25 -1.75 -16.18
C ALA A 16 -18.97 -2.90 -17.17
N THR A 17 -17.74 -2.97 -17.70
CA THR A 17 -17.30 -4.06 -18.57
C THR A 17 -17.31 -5.42 -17.85
N LEU A 18 -16.82 -5.47 -16.62
CA LEU A 18 -16.82 -6.67 -15.78
C LEU A 18 -18.23 -7.21 -15.51
N MET A 19 -19.20 -6.31 -15.43
CA MET A 19 -20.59 -6.60 -15.11
C MET A 19 -21.49 -6.76 -16.35
N ASP A 20 -20.95 -6.57 -17.56
CA ASP A 20 -21.68 -6.55 -18.84
C ASP A 20 -22.89 -5.60 -18.84
N VAL A 21 -22.69 -4.40 -18.29
CA VAL A 21 -23.70 -3.33 -18.17
C VAL A 21 -23.11 -1.99 -18.60
N ASP A 22 -23.95 -0.96 -18.71
CA ASP A 22 -23.48 0.41 -18.87
C ASP A 22 -23.20 1.09 -17.51
N GLU A 23 -22.42 2.16 -17.55
CA GLU A 23 -21.97 2.89 -16.36
C GLU A 23 -23.14 3.56 -15.61
N MET A 24 -24.17 4.00 -16.34
CA MET A 24 -25.35 4.61 -15.73
C MET A 24 -26.10 3.58 -14.88
N PHE A 25 -26.16 2.33 -15.34
CA PHE A 25 -26.73 1.23 -14.55
C PHE A 25 -25.97 1.02 -13.24
N ILE A 26 -24.63 1.08 -13.24
CA ILE A 26 -23.82 1.02 -12.01
C ILE A 26 -24.18 2.17 -11.07
N TYR A 27 -24.19 3.40 -11.59
CA TYR A 27 -24.55 4.60 -10.82
C TYR A 27 -25.95 4.50 -10.20
N GLU A 28 -26.97 4.20 -11.00
CA GLU A 28 -28.36 4.11 -10.56
C GLU A 28 -28.54 2.99 -9.52
N THR A 29 -27.89 1.84 -9.71
CA THR A 29 -27.95 0.72 -8.77
C THR A 29 -27.29 1.07 -7.44
N MET A 30 -26.09 1.65 -7.46
CA MET A 30 -25.39 2.05 -6.23
C MET A 30 -26.14 3.17 -5.49
N HIS A 31 -26.78 4.07 -6.23
CA HIS A 31 -27.65 5.09 -5.66
C HIS A 31 -28.87 4.47 -4.96
N ASP A 32 -29.59 3.56 -5.62
CA ASP A 32 -30.77 2.88 -5.05
C ASP A 32 -30.42 2.02 -3.82
N ILE A 33 -29.31 1.27 -3.88
CA ILE A 33 -28.79 0.53 -2.72
C ILE A 33 -28.52 1.48 -1.55
N SER A 34 -27.85 2.61 -1.82
CA SER A 34 -27.55 3.60 -0.79
C SER A 34 -28.82 4.15 -0.13
N GLU A 35 -29.82 4.55 -0.93
CA GLU A 35 -31.09 5.08 -0.43
C GLU A 35 -31.86 4.06 0.41
N LYS A 36 -31.88 2.79 -0.01
CA LYS A 36 -32.52 1.69 0.74
C LYS A 36 -31.89 1.43 2.11
N CYS A 37 -30.66 1.86 2.33
CA CYS A 37 -29.91 1.63 3.57
C CYS A 37 -29.90 2.85 4.50
N LEU A 38 -30.53 3.95 4.12
CA LEU A 38 -30.71 5.12 4.99
C LEU A 38 -31.89 4.91 5.95
N CYS A 39 -31.64 5.12 7.24
CA CYS A 39 -32.63 5.16 8.31
C CYS A 39 -32.54 6.51 9.03
N GLY A 40 -33.18 7.54 8.46
CA GLY A 40 -33.07 8.92 8.97
C GLY A 40 -31.64 9.45 8.83
N PHE A 41 -30.97 9.72 9.96
CA PHE A 41 -29.56 10.15 9.99
C PHE A 41 -28.56 9.00 10.16
N HIS A 42 -29.03 7.76 10.20
CA HIS A 42 -28.19 6.57 10.35
C HIS A 42 -28.17 5.75 9.06
N SER A 43 -27.05 5.10 8.77
CA SER A 43 -26.92 4.11 7.70
C SER A 43 -26.84 2.70 8.27
N ASP A 44 -27.56 1.77 7.65
CA ASP A 44 -27.46 0.34 7.91
C ASP A 44 -26.34 -0.25 7.02
N TRP A 45 -25.13 -0.29 7.59
CA TRP A 45 -23.94 -0.75 6.86
C TRP A 45 -24.00 -2.24 6.54
N ASP A 46 -24.49 -3.08 7.44
CA ASP A 46 -24.61 -4.52 7.21
C ASP A 46 -25.55 -4.80 6.02
N LYS A 47 -26.67 -4.08 5.95
CA LYS A 47 -27.58 -4.18 4.81
C LYS A 47 -26.96 -3.65 3.52
N TYR A 48 -26.24 -2.53 3.57
CA TYR A 48 -25.55 -1.97 2.41
C TYR A 48 -24.52 -2.94 1.85
N GLU A 49 -23.70 -3.53 2.70
CA GLU A 49 -22.73 -4.55 2.29
C GLU A 49 -23.39 -5.77 1.67
N SER A 50 -24.47 -6.27 2.27
CA SER A 50 -25.22 -7.42 1.73
C SER A 50 -25.79 -7.15 0.35
N LEU A 51 -26.39 -5.97 0.12
CA LEU A 51 -26.96 -5.61 -1.18
C LEU A 51 -25.90 -5.42 -2.26
N VAL A 52 -24.71 -4.93 -1.89
CA VAL A 52 -23.57 -4.83 -2.82
C VAL A 52 -23.04 -6.22 -3.15
N ASP A 53 -22.97 -7.13 -2.17
CA ASP A 53 -22.55 -8.51 -2.42
C ASP A 53 -23.55 -9.26 -3.32
N ASP A 54 -24.85 -9.03 -3.14
CA ASP A 54 -25.89 -9.56 -4.04
C ASP A 54 -25.71 -9.00 -5.47
N PHE A 55 -25.44 -7.70 -5.59
CA PHE A 55 -25.19 -7.05 -6.88
C PHE A 55 -23.96 -7.62 -7.60
N ILE A 56 -22.85 -7.83 -6.89
CA ILE A 56 -21.66 -8.48 -7.45
C ILE A 56 -21.99 -9.90 -7.90
N THR A 57 -22.76 -10.64 -7.10
CA THR A 57 -23.13 -12.04 -7.41
C THR A 57 -24.00 -12.16 -8.66
N GLU A 58 -24.88 -11.19 -8.89
CA GLU A 58 -25.80 -11.21 -10.03
C GLU A 58 -25.11 -10.81 -11.35
N TYR A 59 -24.17 -9.86 -11.32
CA TYR A 59 -23.64 -9.25 -12.55
C TYR A 59 -22.15 -9.49 -12.81
N ALA A 60 -21.29 -9.63 -11.79
CA ALA A 60 -19.85 -9.59 -12.00
C ALA A 60 -19.26 -10.96 -12.40
N ASP A 61 -18.52 -11.01 -13.51
CA ASP A 61 -17.67 -12.15 -13.86
C ASP A 61 -16.32 -12.04 -13.13
N LEU A 62 -16.23 -12.51 -11.89
CA LEU A 62 -15.00 -12.39 -11.10
C LEU A 62 -13.81 -13.18 -11.67
N ASP A 63 -14.05 -14.19 -12.51
CA ASP A 63 -13.00 -15.03 -13.09
C ASP A 63 -12.11 -14.25 -14.06
N ILE A 64 -12.62 -13.19 -14.69
CA ILE A 64 -11.82 -12.38 -15.62
C ILE A 64 -10.88 -11.42 -14.89
N VAL A 65 -10.95 -11.23 -13.57
CA VAL A 65 -10.06 -10.31 -12.83
C VAL A 65 -8.75 -11.02 -12.46
N ASP A 66 -7.71 -10.81 -13.27
CA ASP A 66 -6.45 -11.58 -13.16
C ASP A 66 -5.39 -10.86 -12.35
N GLU A 67 -5.28 -9.54 -12.50
CA GLU A 67 -4.31 -8.70 -11.82
C GLU A 67 -4.97 -7.40 -11.36
N ILE A 68 -4.36 -6.76 -10.37
CA ILE A 68 -4.73 -5.42 -9.91
C ILE A 68 -3.52 -4.50 -9.90
N TYR A 69 -3.79 -3.20 -9.96
CA TYR A 69 -2.79 -2.18 -9.69
C TYR A 69 -2.62 -1.99 -8.18
N VAL A 70 -1.37 -1.77 -7.77
CA VAL A 70 -0.99 -1.40 -6.41
C VAL A 70 -0.24 -0.08 -6.46
N TYR A 71 -0.59 0.84 -5.55
CA TYR A 71 0.03 2.16 -5.43
C TYR A 71 0.89 2.20 -4.17
N HIS A 72 2.20 1.96 -4.33
CA HIS A 72 3.16 2.11 -3.24
C HIS A 72 3.59 3.57 -3.13
N LEU A 73 3.43 4.15 -1.95
CA LEU A 73 3.92 5.49 -1.65
C LEU A 73 5.37 5.38 -1.19
N GLY A 74 6.29 6.14 -1.81
CA GLY A 74 7.70 6.00 -1.48
C GLY A 74 8.60 7.12 -2.00
N ARG A 75 9.71 7.35 -1.28
CA ARG A 75 10.77 8.26 -1.70
C ARG A 75 11.97 7.53 -2.27
N HIS A 76 12.39 7.94 -3.46
CA HIS A 76 13.56 7.37 -4.11
C HIS A 76 14.50 8.45 -4.63
N ILE A 77 15.81 8.21 -4.46
CA ILE A 77 16.89 9.07 -4.99
C ILE A 77 16.84 9.08 -6.52
N VAL A 78 16.63 7.91 -7.12
CA VAL A 78 16.44 7.71 -8.56
C VAL A 78 15.05 7.13 -8.79
N ARG A 79 14.40 7.51 -9.90
CA ARG A 79 13.09 6.95 -10.27
C ARG A 79 13.19 5.42 -10.31
N PRO A 80 12.42 4.67 -9.49
CA PRO A 80 12.57 3.24 -9.38
C PRO A 80 12.06 2.52 -10.63
N LYS A 81 12.74 1.43 -10.99
CA LYS A 81 12.28 0.47 -12.02
C LYS A 81 11.76 -0.84 -11.41
N GLU A 82 12.13 -1.07 -10.16
CA GLU A 82 11.76 -2.23 -9.36
C GLU A 82 11.68 -1.79 -7.90
N LEU A 83 10.83 -2.47 -7.13
CA LEU A 83 10.82 -2.36 -5.67
C LEU A 83 11.25 -3.69 -5.08
N TRP A 84 12.12 -3.61 -4.09
CA TRP A 84 12.66 -4.77 -3.40
C TRP A 84 12.02 -4.87 -2.02
N PRO A 85 11.75 -6.10 -1.54
CA PRO A 85 11.49 -6.30 -0.12
C PRO A 85 12.60 -5.68 0.71
N LEU A 86 12.26 -5.14 1.88
CA LEU A 86 13.18 -4.38 2.72
C LEU A 86 14.47 -5.16 3.03
N ARG A 87 14.37 -6.47 3.26
CA ARG A 87 15.55 -7.34 3.47
C ARG A 87 16.56 -7.22 2.33
N GLU A 88 16.09 -7.36 1.10
CA GLU A 88 16.94 -7.33 -0.10
C GLU A 88 17.43 -5.91 -0.39
N LEU A 89 16.58 -4.90 -0.17
CA LEU A 89 16.91 -3.47 -0.29
C LEU A 89 18.10 -3.08 0.61
N LEU A 90 18.19 -3.64 1.81
CA LEU A 90 19.21 -3.29 2.79
C LEU A 90 20.56 -3.98 2.56
N ILE A 91 20.58 -5.20 2.02
CA ILE A 91 21.81 -6.02 1.88
C ILE A 91 22.44 -5.97 0.49
N THR A 92 21.69 -5.52 -0.51
CA THR A 92 22.16 -5.47 -1.90
C THR A 92 22.60 -4.05 -2.24
N GLU A 93 23.61 -3.91 -3.10
CA GLU A 93 24.10 -2.60 -3.52
C GLU A 93 23.08 -1.87 -4.41
N ASN A 94 22.67 -0.70 -3.96
CA ASN A 94 21.72 0.23 -4.59
C ASN A 94 21.86 1.63 -3.96
N GLU A 95 21.15 2.62 -4.52
CA GLU A 95 21.21 4.01 -4.07
C GLU A 95 20.80 4.22 -2.61
N PHE A 96 19.85 3.43 -2.11
CA PHE A 96 19.43 3.46 -0.70
C PHE A 96 20.52 2.90 0.21
N SER A 97 21.09 1.74 -0.13
CA SER A 97 22.21 1.16 0.61
C SER A 97 23.44 2.08 0.61
N ASP A 98 23.68 2.82 -0.48
CA ASP A 98 24.79 3.76 -0.59
C ASP A 98 24.57 5.00 0.27
N PHE A 99 23.33 5.48 0.35
CA PHE A 99 22.96 6.51 1.32
C PHE A 99 23.23 6.05 2.75
N LEU A 100 22.85 4.82 3.10
CA LEU A 100 23.12 4.26 4.42
C LEU A 100 24.62 4.16 4.71
N LYS A 101 25.42 3.63 3.76
CA LYS A 101 26.89 3.50 3.90
C LYS A 101 27.56 4.86 4.12
N LYS A 102 27.13 5.91 3.41
CA LYS A 102 27.62 7.29 3.62
C LYS A 102 27.38 7.78 5.05
N ASN A 103 26.27 7.35 5.66
CA ASN A 103 25.93 7.59 7.06
C ASN A 103 26.48 6.51 8.00
N LYS A 104 27.47 5.72 7.56
CA LYS A 104 28.13 4.65 8.33
C LYS A 104 27.20 3.52 8.74
N ILE A 105 26.05 3.36 8.10
CA ILE A 105 25.09 2.28 8.34
C ILE A 105 25.27 1.21 7.27
N HIS A 106 25.33 -0.05 7.68
CA HIS A 106 25.23 -1.17 6.76
C HIS A 106 24.60 -2.38 7.43
N PHE A 107 24.09 -3.29 6.61
CA PHE A 107 23.44 -4.52 7.05
C PHE A 107 24.13 -5.73 6.44
N MET A 108 24.16 -6.82 7.20
CA MET A 108 24.57 -8.12 6.69
C MET A 108 23.52 -9.16 7.06
N LEU A 109 23.28 -10.09 6.15
CA LEU A 109 22.43 -11.23 6.43
C LEU A 109 23.22 -12.25 7.26
N ARG A 110 22.68 -12.64 8.41
CA ARG A 110 23.18 -13.74 9.21
C ARG A 110 22.03 -14.63 9.64
N GLU A 111 22.08 -15.88 9.20
CA GLU A 111 20.93 -16.79 9.31
C GLU A 111 19.70 -16.11 8.70
N ASP A 112 18.61 -15.99 9.46
CA ASP A 112 17.37 -15.36 9.00
C ASP A 112 17.25 -13.87 9.39
N ASN A 113 18.27 -13.28 10.02
CA ASN A 113 18.21 -11.92 10.57
C ASN A 113 19.17 -10.95 9.87
N LEU A 114 18.84 -9.66 9.94
CA LEU A 114 19.69 -8.57 9.48
C LEU A 114 20.55 -8.04 10.63
N GLU A 115 21.85 -8.34 10.61
CA GLU A 115 22.80 -7.69 11.51
C GLU A 115 22.96 -6.21 11.14
N PHE A 116 22.68 -5.33 12.10
CA PHE A 116 22.77 -3.88 11.94
C PHE A 116 24.12 -3.35 12.45
N TYR A 117 24.87 -2.69 11.58
CA TYR A 117 26.14 -2.06 11.91
C TYR A 117 26.06 -0.53 11.82
N TYR A 118 26.61 0.13 12.84
CA TYR A 118 26.89 1.57 12.81
C TYR A 118 28.40 1.82 12.98
N GLY A 119 29.04 2.33 11.94
CA GLY A 119 30.49 2.39 11.80
C GLY A 119 31.09 0.98 11.77
N LYS A 120 31.92 0.65 12.77
CA LYS A 120 32.51 -0.69 12.97
C LYS A 120 31.79 -1.50 14.05
N ARG A 121 30.74 -0.95 14.67
CA ARG A 121 30.07 -1.54 15.81
C ARG A 121 28.83 -2.30 15.33
N LEU A 122 28.75 -3.58 15.70
CA LEU A 122 27.52 -4.36 15.63
C LEU A 122 26.58 -3.88 16.74
N ILE A 123 25.35 -3.53 16.36
CA ILE A 123 24.26 -3.23 17.29
C ILE A 123 23.53 -4.53 17.57
N SER A 124 23.48 -4.95 18.83
CA SER A 124 22.84 -6.21 19.18
C SER A 124 21.31 -6.06 19.26
N PRO A 125 20.54 -7.13 19.04
CA PRO A 125 19.08 -7.10 19.19
C PRO A 125 18.64 -6.63 20.58
N GLU A 126 19.37 -7.02 21.63
CA GLU A 126 19.07 -6.63 23.01
C GLU A 126 19.18 -5.11 23.19
N GLN A 127 20.13 -4.46 22.51
CA GLN A 127 20.27 -2.99 22.57
C GLN A 127 19.07 -2.29 21.95
N ILE A 128 18.51 -2.84 20.87
CA ILE A 128 17.33 -2.30 20.19
C ILE A 128 16.09 -2.50 21.07
N LEU A 129 15.93 -3.69 21.65
CA LEU A 129 14.76 -4.05 22.45
C LEU A 129 14.72 -3.32 23.81
N GLN A 130 15.87 -3.12 24.46
CA GLN A 130 15.96 -2.41 25.75
C GLN A 130 15.42 -0.98 25.69
N SER A 131 15.52 -0.32 24.53
CA SER A 131 15.03 1.04 24.36
C SER A 131 13.50 1.15 24.25
N GLY A 132 12.75 0.05 24.14
CA GLY A 132 11.28 -0.02 24.17
C GLY A 132 10.55 0.65 22.99
N GLN A 133 11.09 1.74 22.44
CA GLN A 133 10.52 2.52 21.35
C GLN A 133 10.87 1.96 19.96
N PHE A 134 11.81 1.00 19.89
CA PHE A 134 12.36 0.50 18.62
C PHE A 134 11.93 -0.95 18.31
N HIS A 135 10.79 -1.40 18.84
CA HIS A 135 10.23 -2.71 18.49
C HIS A 135 9.99 -2.86 16.99
N LEU A 136 9.54 -1.80 16.32
CA LEU A 136 9.34 -1.81 14.86
C LEU A 136 10.67 -1.96 14.10
N LEU A 137 11.76 -1.35 14.59
CA LEU A 137 13.09 -1.58 14.04
C LEU A 137 13.51 -3.04 14.22
N ALA A 138 13.32 -3.60 15.41
CA ALA A 138 13.65 -5.00 15.67
C ALA A 138 12.84 -5.97 14.77
N LYS A 139 11.54 -5.71 14.56
CA LYS A 139 10.67 -6.45 13.62
C LYS A 139 11.19 -6.36 12.18
N ARG A 140 11.54 -5.15 11.72
CA ARG A 140 12.14 -4.90 10.39
C ARG A 140 13.56 -5.45 10.21
N LEU A 141 14.20 -5.93 11.28
CA LEU A 141 15.49 -6.63 11.21
C LEU A 141 15.34 -8.16 11.34
N GLY A 142 14.12 -8.65 11.56
CA GLY A 142 13.80 -10.08 11.68
C GLY A 142 13.85 -10.62 13.12
N TYR A 143 14.14 -9.78 14.12
CA TYR A 143 14.33 -10.23 15.49
C TYR A 143 13.02 -10.49 16.27
N LEU A 144 11.86 -10.13 15.72
CA LEU A 144 10.56 -10.25 16.39
C LEU A 144 9.48 -10.76 15.43
N GLY A 145 8.87 -11.90 15.76
CA GLY A 145 7.67 -12.41 15.10
C GLY A 145 7.80 -12.51 13.58
N GLU A 146 6.70 -12.23 12.87
CA GLU A 146 6.72 -12.08 11.42
C GLU A 146 7.43 -10.79 11.03
N ALA A 147 8.40 -10.90 10.14
CA ALA A 147 9.18 -9.76 9.71
C ALA A 147 8.38 -8.82 8.80
N ASP A 148 8.67 -7.53 8.91
CA ASP A 148 8.01 -6.47 8.12
C ASP A 148 8.90 -6.13 6.91
N TYR A 149 8.91 -7.00 5.90
CA TYR A 149 9.77 -6.84 4.72
C TYR A 149 9.03 -6.53 3.43
N CYS A 150 7.74 -6.83 3.36
CA CYS A 150 6.95 -6.74 2.15
C CYS A 150 6.98 -5.34 1.52
N VAL A 151 6.93 -5.33 0.19
CA VAL A 151 6.42 -4.16 -0.53
C VAL A 151 4.91 -4.09 -0.26
N ASN A 152 4.43 -2.95 0.18
CA ASN A 152 3.02 -2.69 0.44
C ASN A 152 2.52 -1.48 -0.37
N GLY A 153 1.23 -1.29 -0.44
CA GLY A 153 0.63 -0.14 -1.11
C GLY A 153 -0.88 -0.16 -1.03
N PHE A 154 -1.53 0.72 -1.76
CA PHE A 154 -2.98 0.87 -1.73
C PHE A 154 -3.64 0.34 -3.00
N ALA A 155 -4.92 0.01 -2.94
CA ALA A 155 -5.69 -0.52 -4.07
C ALA A 155 -6.20 0.58 -5.03
N PHE A 156 -6.39 1.81 -4.53
CA PHE A 156 -6.98 2.91 -5.29
C PHE A 156 -6.11 4.18 -5.21
N TRP A 157 -5.91 4.87 -6.33
CA TRP A 157 -5.19 6.15 -6.36
C TRP A 157 -6.06 7.40 -6.09
N PRO A 158 -7.34 7.47 -6.53
CA PRO A 158 -8.15 8.65 -6.29
C PRO A 158 -8.26 9.00 -4.81
N ASN A 159 -8.03 10.28 -4.49
CA ASN A 159 -8.04 10.79 -3.11
C ASN A 159 -7.10 10.06 -2.13
N ILE A 160 -6.03 9.42 -2.61
CA ILE A 160 -5.07 8.67 -1.78
C ILE A 160 -4.46 9.52 -0.65
N ASP A 161 -4.39 10.84 -0.80
CA ASP A 161 -3.96 11.78 0.24
C ASP A 161 -4.87 11.80 1.46
N LYS A 162 -6.14 11.41 1.30
CA LYS A 162 -7.17 11.36 2.36
C LYS A 162 -7.49 9.95 2.80
N THR A 163 -7.34 8.96 1.92
CA THR A 163 -7.81 7.59 2.17
C THR A 163 -6.71 6.64 2.66
N SER A 164 -5.46 7.10 2.76
CA SER A 164 -4.29 6.29 3.15
C SER A 164 -3.94 6.36 4.64
N GLU A 165 -4.88 6.73 5.51
CA GLU A 165 -4.68 6.81 6.97
C GLU A 165 -3.44 7.60 7.42
N GLY A 166 -3.09 8.67 6.68
CA GLY A 166 -1.93 9.50 6.98
C GLY A 166 -0.59 9.01 6.41
N TYR A 167 -0.53 7.82 5.80
CA TYR A 167 0.67 7.33 5.12
C TYR A 167 1.16 8.30 4.05
N PHE A 168 0.22 8.91 3.30
CA PHE A 168 0.56 9.89 2.28
C PHE A 168 1.40 11.04 2.81
N GLN A 169 1.09 11.58 3.99
CA GLN A 169 1.85 12.67 4.60
C GLN A 169 3.10 12.16 5.32
N ASN A 170 3.02 11.01 6.00
CA ASN A 170 4.15 10.46 6.76
C ASN A 170 5.33 10.11 5.84
N LEU A 171 5.06 9.44 4.72
CA LEU A 171 6.09 8.98 3.78
C LEU A 171 6.71 10.12 2.94
N GLN A 172 6.14 11.34 3.00
CA GLN A 172 6.82 12.53 2.50
C GLN A 172 8.09 12.87 3.29
N ARG A 173 8.34 12.33 4.49
CA ARG A 173 9.61 12.56 5.20
C ARG A 173 10.69 11.61 4.71
N GLY A 174 10.33 10.37 4.42
CA GLY A 174 11.23 9.34 3.92
C GLY A 174 10.68 7.95 4.18
N PRO A 175 11.40 6.90 3.74
CA PRO A 175 11.08 5.53 4.09
C PRO A 175 11.10 5.35 5.61
N GLU A 176 10.08 4.70 6.18
CA GLU A 176 9.93 4.57 7.64
C GLU A 176 11.13 3.91 8.33
N ILE A 177 11.84 3.01 7.64
CA ILE A 177 13.07 2.42 8.16
C ILE A 177 14.14 3.48 8.46
N LEU A 178 14.19 4.60 7.72
CA LEU A 178 15.12 5.69 8.03
C LEU A 178 14.72 6.44 9.30
N GLU A 179 13.43 6.62 9.56
CA GLU A 179 12.97 7.22 10.82
C GLU A 179 13.33 6.31 12.00
N ASN A 180 13.12 5.01 11.86
CA ASN A 180 13.50 4.02 12.87
C ASN A 180 15.00 4.00 13.15
N LEU A 181 15.82 3.98 12.09
CA LEU A 181 17.28 3.98 12.21
C LEU A 181 17.78 5.30 12.80
N GLY A 182 17.30 6.43 12.27
CA GLY A 182 17.68 7.77 12.71
C GLY A 182 17.34 8.01 14.17
N GLY A 183 16.12 7.67 14.59
CA GLY A 183 15.70 7.72 15.98
C GLY A 183 16.59 6.86 16.89
N PHE A 184 16.99 5.67 16.45
CA PHE A 184 17.82 4.77 17.25
C PHE A 184 19.25 5.28 17.43
N ILE A 185 19.85 5.83 16.37
CA ILE A 185 21.23 6.35 16.43
C ILE A 185 21.31 7.82 16.87
N GLY A 186 20.16 8.51 17.00
CA GLY A 186 20.08 9.92 17.36
C GLY A 186 20.42 10.88 16.23
N GLU A 187 20.14 10.52 14.98
CA GLU A 187 20.46 11.30 13.77
C GLU A 187 19.20 11.53 12.91
N ASP A 188 19.10 12.71 12.28
CA ASP A 188 17.96 13.09 11.42
C ASP A 188 18.11 12.57 9.96
N LEU A 189 18.33 11.27 9.78
CA LEU A 189 18.62 10.65 8.48
C LEU A 189 17.62 10.99 7.38
N TRP A 190 16.33 11.07 7.72
CA TRP A 190 15.26 11.33 6.77
C TRP A 190 15.40 12.70 6.09
N ARG A 191 15.92 13.73 6.79
CA ARG A 191 16.07 15.08 6.22
C ARG A 191 17.06 15.10 5.07
N ASP A 192 18.19 14.42 5.25
CA ASP A 192 19.23 14.35 4.24
C ASP A 192 18.83 13.45 3.08
N TYR A 193 18.08 12.38 3.36
CA TYR A 193 17.48 11.57 2.30
C TYR A 193 16.46 12.37 1.48
N LYS A 194 15.58 13.12 2.13
CA LYS A 194 14.55 13.96 1.48
C LYS A 194 15.17 14.98 0.50
N LYS A 195 16.26 15.65 0.87
CA LYS A 195 16.94 16.66 0.03
C LYS A 195 17.42 16.16 -1.34
N GLN A 196 17.65 14.85 -1.48
CA GLN A 196 18.21 14.25 -2.68
C GLN A 196 17.28 13.20 -3.31
N SER A 197 16.03 13.11 -2.84
CA SER A 197 15.04 12.15 -3.32
C SER A 197 13.75 12.85 -3.70
N LYS A 198 12.95 12.16 -4.51
CA LYS A 198 11.61 12.62 -4.91
C LYS A 198 10.55 11.66 -4.36
N TYR A 199 9.37 12.19 -4.10
CA TYR A 199 8.23 11.43 -3.61
C TYR A 199 7.35 10.98 -4.77
N TYR A 200 6.97 9.70 -4.76
CA TYR A 200 6.23 9.08 -5.85
C TYR A 200 5.09 8.22 -5.32
N GLY A 201 4.01 8.17 -6.12
CA GLY A 201 3.15 6.99 -6.21
C GLY A 201 3.78 6.03 -7.21
N ILE A 202 4.25 4.87 -6.75
CA ILE A 202 4.91 3.87 -7.57
C ILE A 202 3.91 2.79 -7.88
N VAL A 203 3.61 2.63 -9.17
CA VAL A 203 2.52 1.81 -9.65
C VAL A 203 3.08 0.52 -10.23
N PHE A 204 2.50 -0.61 -9.84
CA PHE A 204 2.84 -1.93 -10.37
C PHE A 204 1.63 -2.85 -10.38
N LYS A 205 1.69 -3.89 -11.19
CA LYS A 205 0.65 -4.91 -11.31
C LYS A 205 0.99 -6.13 -10.48
N VAL A 206 -0.04 -6.76 -9.93
CA VAL A 206 0.11 -7.97 -9.14
C VAL A 206 -1.02 -8.94 -9.48
N PRO A 207 -0.72 -10.22 -9.74
CA PRO A 207 -1.72 -11.27 -9.85
C PRO A 207 -2.64 -11.32 -8.61
N MET A 208 -3.95 -11.42 -8.83
CA MET A 208 -4.97 -11.43 -7.78
C MET A 208 -4.66 -12.47 -6.68
N LEU A 209 -4.18 -13.66 -7.07
CA LEU A 209 -3.83 -14.73 -6.14
C LEU A 209 -2.68 -14.39 -5.19
N GLU A 210 -1.77 -13.50 -5.59
CA GLU A 210 -0.58 -13.15 -4.82
C GLU A 210 -0.79 -11.96 -3.87
N ILE A 211 -1.90 -11.24 -4.00
CA ILE A 211 -2.26 -10.13 -3.13
C ILE A 211 -2.61 -10.63 -1.74
N ILE A 212 -2.10 -9.96 -0.71
CA ILE A 212 -2.51 -10.14 0.67
C ILE A 212 -3.20 -8.83 1.09
N TYR A 213 -4.44 -8.91 1.55
CA TYR A 213 -5.14 -7.76 2.13
C TYR A 213 -4.70 -7.61 3.59
N ASP A 214 -4.07 -6.50 3.93
CA ASP A 214 -3.53 -6.32 5.29
C ASP A 214 -4.66 -6.29 6.31
N GLY A 215 -4.52 -7.09 7.37
CA GLY A 215 -5.55 -7.24 8.41
C GLY A 215 -6.73 -8.15 8.03
N ILE A 216 -6.69 -8.85 6.89
CA ILE A 216 -7.74 -9.79 6.46
C ILE A 216 -7.10 -11.14 6.12
N ASP A 217 -7.20 -12.08 7.06
CA ASP A 217 -6.52 -13.38 6.96
C ASP A 217 -7.38 -14.46 6.28
N GLU A 218 -8.68 -14.21 6.05
CA GLU A 218 -9.61 -15.23 5.56
C GLU A 218 -9.76 -15.33 4.03
N LEU A 219 -9.07 -14.48 3.25
CA LEU A 219 -9.22 -14.45 1.78
C LEU A 219 -8.16 -15.33 1.11
N PHE A 220 -8.53 -16.54 0.70
CA PHE A 220 -7.58 -17.54 0.21
C PHE A 220 -7.62 -17.74 -1.30
N THR A 221 -8.82 -17.66 -1.90
CA THR A 221 -9.03 -17.94 -3.32
C THR A 221 -8.95 -16.69 -4.19
N LYS A 222 -8.76 -16.88 -5.51
CA LYS A 222 -8.81 -15.78 -6.49
C LYS A 222 -10.16 -15.07 -6.43
N GLU A 223 -11.24 -15.84 -6.37
CA GLU A 223 -12.61 -15.34 -6.38
C GLU A 223 -12.91 -14.50 -5.13
N GLU A 224 -12.56 -14.98 -3.93
CA GLU A 224 -12.75 -14.22 -2.67
C GLU A 224 -12.01 -12.89 -2.69
N LYS A 225 -10.75 -12.89 -3.16
CA LYS A 225 -9.93 -11.67 -3.29
C LYS A 225 -10.50 -10.72 -4.34
N ALA A 226 -10.90 -11.24 -5.50
CA ALA A 226 -11.54 -10.45 -6.55
C ALA A 226 -12.86 -9.84 -6.07
N ARG A 227 -13.72 -10.63 -5.41
CA ARG A 227 -14.97 -10.15 -4.81
C ARG A 227 -14.71 -9.00 -3.83
N PHE A 228 -13.76 -9.20 -2.91
CA PHE A 228 -13.40 -8.16 -1.94
C PHE A 228 -12.90 -6.88 -2.63
N PHE A 229 -12.04 -7.02 -3.64
CA PHE A 229 -11.56 -5.90 -4.43
C PHE A 229 -12.70 -5.14 -5.13
N ILE A 230 -13.59 -5.85 -5.83
CA ILE A 230 -14.70 -5.27 -6.57
C ILE A 230 -15.71 -4.59 -5.63
N LYS A 231 -16.00 -5.19 -4.47
CA LYS A 231 -16.80 -4.57 -3.42
C LYS A 231 -16.23 -3.22 -2.99
N ASN A 232 -14.92 -3.15 -2.72
CA ASN A 232 -14.27 -1.89 -2.37
C ASN A 232 -14.23 -0.89 -3.54
N ALA A 233 -14.08 -1.35 -4.78
CA ALA A 233 -14.14 -0.48 -5.96
C ALA A 233 -15.52 0.17 -6.10
N LEU A 234 -16.61 -0.60 -5.91
CA LEU A 234 -17.97 -0.08 -5.90
C LEU A 234 -18.20 0.92 -4.76
N PHE A 235 -17.63 0.68 -3.58
CA PHE A 235 -17.67 1.66 -2.48
C PHE A 235 -16.98 2.97 -2.86
N TYR A 236 -15.80 2.89 -3.47
CA TYR A 236 -15.07 4.06 -3.97
C TYR A 236 -15.84 4.84 -5.04
N LEU A 237 -16.49 4.14 -5.98
CA LEU A 237 -17.34 4.77 -6.98
C LEU A 237 -18.54 5.48 -6.32
N ASN A 238 -19.22 4.82 -5.38
CA ASN A 238 -20.35 5.42 -4.68
C ASN A 238 -19.94 6.66 -3.88
N ASP A 239 -18.79 6.62 -3.20
CA ASP A 239 -18.24 7.79 -2.52
C ASP A 239 -17.99 8.94 -3.51
N CYS A 240 -17.42 8.65 -4.69
CA CYS A 240 -17.23 9.64 -5.74
C CYS A 240 -18.56 10.24 -6.21
N TYR A 241 -19.59 9.42 -6.49
CA TYR A 241 -20.90 9.88 -6.93
C TYR A 241 -21.56 10.82 -5.92
N ARG A 242 -21.27 10.61 -4.63
CA ARG A 242 -21.79 11.41 -3.52
C ARG A 242 -20.90 12.61 -3.16
N ASN A 243 -19.83 12.85 -3.92
CA ASN A 243 -18.80 13.87 -3.64
C ASN A 243 -18.15 13.69 -2.25
N CYS A 244 -18.03 12.45 -1.80
CA CYS A 244 -17.29 12.07 -0.61
C CYS A 244 -15.84 11.75 -1.02
N PRO A 245 -14.84 12.06 -0.17
CA PRO A 245 -13.44 11.81 -0.48
C PRO A 245 -13.05 10.33 -0.54
N GLY A 246 -13.98 9.40 -0.29
CA GLY A 246 -13.68 7.97 -0.16
C GLY A 246 -13.45 7.55 1.29
N GLY A 247 -13.79 6.30 1.58
CA GLY A 247 -13.43 5.58 2.80
C GLY A 247 -12.13 4.77 2.71
N ASN A 248 -11.89 3.96 3.74
CA ASN A 248 -10.75 3.06 3.97
C ASN A 248 -10.19 2.45 2.67
N ASN A 249 -8.98 2.85 2.27
CA ASN A 249 -8.30 2.27 1.10
C ASN A 249 -7.59 0.98 1.53
N PRO A 250 -7.96 -0.20 0.99
CA PRO A 250 -7.33 -1.43 1.39
C PRO A 250 -5.81 -1.38 1.18
N MET A 251 -5.07 -1.62 2.26
CA MET A 251 -3.63 -1.84 2.19
C MET A 251 -3.38 -3.24 1.63
N LEU A 252 -2.55 -3.30 0.60
CA LEU A 252 -2.17 -4.49 -0.13
C LEU A 252 -0.72 -4.81 0.18
N ARG A 253 -0.43 -6.06 0.50
CA ARG A 253 0.92 -6.57 0.76
C ARG A 253 1.29 -7.62 -0.27
N ILE A 254 2.57 -7.60 -0.63
CA ILE A 254 3.21 -8.61 -1.47
C ILE A 254 4.05 -9.51 -0.56
N SER A 255 4.31 -10.75 -0.97
CA SER A 255 5.20 -11.65 -0.21
C SER A 255 6.53 -10.97 0.17
N ASP A 256 6.99 -11.20 1.40
CA ASP A 256 8.24 -10.66 1.98
C ASP A 256 9.53 -11.00 1.21
N THR A 257 9.43 -11.87 0.21
CA THR A 257 10.55 -12.34 -0.62
C THR A 257 10.43 -11.94 -2.09
N LYS A 258 9.36 -11.21 -2.45
CA LYS A 258 9.04 -10.92 -3.83
C LYS A 258 9.38 -9.49 -4.22
N LYS A 259 10.26 -9.34 -5.20
CA LYS A 259 10.47 -8.09 -5.94
C LYS A 259 9.29 -7.82 -6.87
N VAL A 260 9.00 -6.55 -7.09
CA VAL A 260 7.99 -6.11 -8.06
C VAL A 260 8.61 -5.22 -9.11
N VAL A 261 8.16 -5.39 -10.35
CA VAL A 261 8.56 -4.55 -11.48
C VAL A 261 7.63 -3.34 -11.53
N VAL A 262 8.19 -2.15 -11.60
CA VAL A 262 7.43 -0.91 -11.67
C VAL A 262 6.86 -0.74 -13.07
N ASP A 263 5.56 -0.49 -13.16
CA ASP A 263 4.87 -0.14 -14.41
C ASP A 263 5.14 1.33 -14.76
N HIS A 264 4.80 2.23 -13.83
CA HIS A 264 5.11 3.65 -13.94
C HIS A 264 5.19 4.33 -12.56
N CYS A 265 5.59 5.60 -12.54
CA CYS A 265 5.60 6.40 -11.31
C CYS A 265 4.90 7.74 -11.53
N ILE A 266 3.99 8.06 -10.61
CA ILE A 266 3.32 9.34 -10.48
C ILE A 266 4.17 10.22 -9.56
N LEU A 267 4.70 11.33 -10.07
CA LEU A 267 5.45 12.28 -9.25
C LEU A 267 4.46 13.05 -8.38
N ILE A 268 4.67 13.03 -7.06
CA ILE A 268 3.86 13.79 -6.12
C ILE A 268 4.56 15.13 -5.90
N GLU A 269 3.90 16.21 -6.29
CA GLU A 269 4.39 17.56 -5.99
C GLU A 269 4.25 17.83 -4.49
N GLU A 270 5.30 18.40 -3.91
CA GLU A 270 5.33 18.77 -2.52
C GLU A 270 5.17 20.27 -2.42
N ASP A 271 4.24 20.72 -1.58
CA ASP A 271 4.25 22.11 -1.17
C ASP A 271 5.51 22.34 -0.34
N ASP A 272 6.33 23.32 -0.74
CA ASP A 272 7.51 23.80 0.00
C ASP A 272 7.08 24.46 1.32
N VAL A 273 6.51 23.69 2.25
CA VAL A 273 6.28 24.15 3.62
C VAL A 273 7.53 23.82 4.43
N LEU A 274 8.47 24.77 4.39
CA LEU A 274 9.67 24.86 5.22
C LEU A 274 9.35 24.97 6.71
#